data_AF-A0A630RWU6-F1
#
_entry.id   AF-A0A630RWU6-F1
#
_cell.length_a   1.000
_cell.length_b   1.000
_cell.length_c   1.000
_cell.angle_alpha   90.00
_cell.angle_beta   90.00
_cell.angle_gamma   90.00
#
_symmetry.space_group_name_H-M   'P 1'
#
loop_
_entity.id
_entity.type
_entity.pdbx_description
1 polymer ?
#
loop_
_entity_poly.entity_id
_entity_poly.type
_entity_poly.pdbx_seq_one_letter_code
_entity_poly.pdbx_strand_id
1 'polypeptide(L)'
;MSSICVDSFMLENGERYCHVVNKKTGEPLYYPNLYITTQVRNRSESISTMKVIAGSISLLYRFFMRKEINIDERIQKRIFLAPHEIDDLIEFTSFNFKSGVDSDFCVSNVKKPTKYFRITTIANYLEWLCKILLSHTCQKDTIKEILVFINNIKRKKPR
;
A
#
# COMPACT_ATOMS: atom_id res chain seq x y z
N MET A 1 17.85 0.05 -4.28
CA MET A 1 17.08 -0.25 -5.51
C MET A 1 15.64 -0.50 -5.15
N SER A 2 14.87 0.57 -5.00
CA SER A 2 13.43 0.46 -4.75
C SER A 2 12.72 0.30 -6.09
N SER A 3 12.42 -0.94 -6.48
CA SER A 3 11.93 -1.22 -7.83
C SER A 3 10.43 -0.97 -8.01
N ILE A 4 9.65 -0.78 -6.94
CA ILE A 4 8.21 -0.56 -7.09
C ILE A 4 7.89 0.92 -7.30
N CYS A 5 7.22 1.24 -8.40
CA CYS A 5 6.76 2.61 -8.69
C CYS A 5 5.32 2.65 -9.20
N VAL A 6 4.81 3.87 -9.33
CA VAL A 6 3.55 4.13 -10.03
C VAL A 6 3.88 4.62 -11.42
N ASP A 7 3.26 4.02 -12.41
CA ASP A 7 3.28 4.50 -13.79
C ASP A 7 1.86 4.82 -14.26
N SER A 8 1.74 5.59 -15.34
CA SER A 8 0.45 5.99 -15.91
C SER A 8 0.44 5.92 -17.41
N PHE A 9 -0.68 5.46 -17.94
CA PHE A 9 -0.89 5.25 -19.35
C PHE A 9 -2.28 5.76 -19.76
N MET A 10 -2.53 5.77 -21.06
CA MET A 10 -3.82 6.12 -21.64
C MET A 10 -4.38 4.90 -22.35
N LEU A 11 -5.64 4.59 -22.11
CA LEU A 11 -6.39 3.57 -22.82
C LEU A 11 -6.78 4.08 -24.22
N GLU A 12 -7.14 3.17 -25.12
CA GLU A 12 -7.52 3.50 -26.50
C GLU A 12 -8.71 4.47 -26.58
N ASN A 13 -9.61 4.42 -25.58
CA ASN A 13 -10.75 5.32 -25.46
C ASN A 13 -10.39 6.73 -24.92
N GLY A 14 -9.10 7.02 -24.73
CA GLY A 14 -8.60 8.30 -24.19
C GLY A 14 -8.61 8.40 -22.66
N GLU A 15 -9.11 7.39 -21.95
CA GLU A 15 -9.13 7.37 -20.50
C GLU A 15 -7.71 7.23 -19.93
N ARG A 16 -7.35 8.08 -18.96
CA ARG A 16 -6.07 7.99 -18.26
C ARG A 16 -6.17 7.04 -17.08
N TYR A 17 -5.17 6.17 -16.92
CA TYR A 17 -5.10 5.19 -15.85
C TYR A 17 -3.71 5.17 -15.18
N CYS A 18 -3.62 4.57 -14.00
CA CYS A 18 -2.33 4.34 -13.33
C CYS A 18 -2.25 2.95 -12.73
N HIS A 19 -1.05 2.39 -12.70
CA HIS A 19 -0.77 1.08 -12.12
C HIS A 19 0.50 1.10 -11.28
N VAL A 20 0.61 0.13 -10.38
CA VAL A 20 1.81 -0.11 -9.57
C VAL A 20 2.61 -1.22 -10.22
N VAL A 21 3.88 -0.96 -10.55
CA VAL A 21 4.74 -1.87 -11.32
C VAL A 21 6.06 -2.13 -10.61
N ASN A 22 6.62 -3.31 -10.83
CA ASN A 22 8.00 -3.62 -10.48
C ASN A 22 8.91 -3.25 -11.65
N LYS A 23 9.66 -2.15 -11.53
CA LYS A 23 10.59 -1.65 -12.55
C LYS A 23 11.66 -2.65 -12.97
N LYS A 24 12.04 -3.60 -12.10
CA LYS A 24 13.06 -4.61 -12.45
C LYS A 24 12.52 -5.64 -13.43
N THR A 25 11.28 -6.08 -13.26
CA THR A 25 10.66 -7.09 -14.12
C THR A 25 9.80 -6.46 -15.23
N GLY A 26 9.40 -5.20 -15.06
CA GLY A 26 8.41 -4.53 -15.91
C GLY A 26 6.96 -4.91 -15.58
N GLU A 27 6.74 -5.80 -14.62
CA GLU A 27 5.43 -6.40 -14.40
C GLU A 27 4.56 -5.59 -13.41
N PRO A 28 3.25 -5.49 -13.67
CA PRO A 28 2.30 -4.92 -12.73
C PRO A 28 2.11 -5.84 -11.52
N LEU A 29 2.10 -5.25 -10.32
CA LEU A 29 1.80 -6.01 -9.10
C LEU A 29 0.30 -6.36 -9.05
N TYR A 30 -0.02 -7.64 -8.88
CA TYR A 30 -1.39 -8.15 -8.97
C TYR A 30 -2.35 -7.48 -7.96
N TYR A 31 -2.15 -7.68 -6.65
CA TYR A 31 -3.07 -7.17 -5.63
C TYR A 31 -3.18 -5.63 -5.57
N PRO A 32 -2.08 -4.86 -5.69
CA PRO A 32 -2.17 -3.40 -5.80
C PRO A 32 -3.07 -2.92 -6.94
N ASN A 33 -2.91 -3.51 -8.12
CA ASN A 33 -3.68 -3.08 -9.30
C ASN A 33 -5.12 -3.58 -9.25
N LEU A 34 -5.37 -4.75 -8.67
CA LEU A 34 -6.72 -5.23 -8.39
C LEU A 34 -7.44 -4.31 -7.40
N TYR A 35 -6.76 -3.82 -6.36
CA TYR A 35 -7.34 -2.83 -5.43
C TYR A 35 -7.66 -1.51 -6.14
N ILE A 36 -6.72 -0.98 -6.93
CA ILE A 36 -6.94 0.28 -7.68
C ILE A 36 -8.15 0.14 -8.61
N THR A 37 -8.25 -0.99 -9.32
CA THR A 37 -9.36 -1.26 -10.25
C THR A 37 -10.69 -1.40 -9.51
N THR A 38 -10.74 -2.21 -8.46
CA THR A 38 -12.02 -2.60 -7.84
C THR A 38 -12.48 -1.64 -6.75
N GLN A 39 -11.55 -1.02 -6.02
CA GLN A 39 -11.87 -0.20 -4.84
C GLN A 39 -11.74 1.30 -5.11
N VAL A 40 -10.83 1.72 -6.00
CA VAL A 40 -10.54 3.15 -6.22
C VAL A 40 -11.25 3.66 -7.48
N ARG A 41 -11.04 3.01 -8.62
CA ARG A 41 -11.63 3.43 -9.91
C ARG A 41 -13.16 3.37 -9.90
N ASN A 42 -13.72 2.36 -9.24
CA ASN A 42 -15.18 2.20 -9.09
C ASN A 42 -15.85 3.31 -8.27
N ARG A 43 -15.09 4.14 -7.55
CA ARG A 43 -15.62 5.32 -6.84
C ARG A 43 -15.65 6.58 -7.70
N SER A 44 -15.35 6.47 -8.99
CA SER A 44 -15.26 7.60 -9.94
C SER A 44 -14.27 8.68 -9.48
N GLU A 45 -13.21 8.28 -8.77
CA GLU A 45 -12.14 9.16 -8.32
C GLU A 45 -11.32 9.71 -9.49
N SER A 46 -10.79 10.92 -9.33
CA SER A 46 -9.92 11.52 -10.33
C SER A 46 -8.62 10.73 -10.49
N ILE A 47 -8.01 10.79 -11.68
CA ILE A 47 -6.72 10.14 -11.95
C ILE A 47 -5.61 10.64 -11.03
N SER A 48 -5.65 11.91 -10.60
CA SER A 48 -4.68 12.44 -9.64
C SER A 48 -4.85 11.78 -8.27
N THR A 49 -6.09 11.60 -7.80
CA THR A 49 -6.37 10.85 -6.56
C THR A 49 -5.87 9.41 -6.67
N MET A 50 -6.16 8.72 -7.78
CA MET A 50 -5.70 7.35 -8.03
C MET A 50 -4.17 7.25 -7.94
N LYS A 51 -3.44 8.19 -8.55
CA LYS A 51 -1.97 8.24 -8.48
C LYS A 51 -1.44 8.43 -7.07
N VAL A 52 -2.08 9.27 -6.25
CA VAL A 52 -1.67 9.49 -4.85
C VAL A 52 -1.93 8.23 -4.00
N ILE A 53 -3.05 7.53 -4.25
CA ILE A 53 -3.35 6.24 -3.61
C ILE A 53 -2.33 5.18 -4.03
N ALA A 54 -2.12 5.00 -5.34
CA ALA A 54 -1.14 4.09 -5.89
C ALA A 54 0.27 4.38 -5.35
N GLY A 55 0.62 5.66 -5.17
CA GLY A 55 1.91 6.08 -4.61
C GLY A 55 2.09 5.64 -3.16
N SER A 56 1.01 5.68 -2.37
CA SER A 56 1.01 5.19 -0.98
C SER A 56 1.13 3.66 -0.93
N ILE A 57 0.51 2.94 -1.87
CA ILE A 57 0.61 1.48 -1.98
C ILE A 57 2.01 1.06 -2.48
N SER A 58 2.55 1.75 -3.48
CA SER A 58 3.94 1.56 -3.93
C SER A 58 4.93 1.75 -2.79
N LEU A 59 4.72 2.77 -1.94
CA LEU A 59 5.53 2.99 -0.75
C LEU A 59 5.48 1.81 0.23
N LEU A 60 4.28 1.25 0.46
CA LEU A 60 4.11 0.05 1.28
C LEU A 60 4.86 -1.16 0.72
N TYR A 61 4.79 -1.40 -0.58
CA TYR A 61 5.52 -2.52 -1.19
C TYR A 61 7.04 -2.32 -1.17
N ARG A 62 7.52 -1.07 -1.28
CA ARG A 62 8.94 -0.76 -1.06
C ARG A 62 9.38 -1.08 0.38
N PHE A 63 8.53 -0.80 1.37
CA PHE A 63 8.77 -1.21 2.76
C PHE A 63 8.88 -2.72 2.88
N PHE A 64 7.92 -3.48 2.32
CA PHE A 64 7.96 -4.94 2.34
C PHE A 64 9.22 -5.51 1.66
N MET A 65 9.62 -4.96 0.51
CA MET A 65 10.87 -5.36 -0.13
C MET A 65 12.09 -5.08 0.74
N ARG A 66 12.13 -3.92 1.42
CA ARG A 66 13.27 -3.54 2.28
C ARG A 66 13.38 -4.40 3.55
N LYS A 67 12.25 -4.88 4.07
CA LYS A 67 12.17 -5.75 5.25
C LYS A 67 12.12 -7.25 4.88
N GLU A 68 12.18 -7.58 3.59
CA GLU A 68 12.07 -8.95 3.06
C GLU A 68 10.78 -9.66 3.51
N ILE A 69 9.69 -8.91 3.56
CA ILE A 69 8.37 -9.39 3.99
C ILE A 69 7.56 -9.85 2.79
N ASN A 70 7.25 -11.15 2.73
CA ASN A 70 6.20 -11.67 1.86
C ASN A 70 4.83 -11.52 2.56
N ILE A 71 4.16 -10.38 2.31
CA ILE A 71 2.91 -10.04 3.03
C ILE A 71 1.77 -11.00 2.67
N ASP A 72 1.70 -11.48 1.43
CA ASP A 72 0.59 -12.32 0.96
C ASP A 72 0.63 -13.68 1.66
N GLU A 73 1.81 -14.32 1.69
CA GLU A 73 2.05 -15.58 2.40
C GLU A 73 1.82 -15.44 3.90
N ARG A 74 2.28 -14.33 4.50
CA ARG A 74 2.06 -14.03 5.92
C ARG A 74 0.58 -13.89 6.26
N ILE A 75 -0.18 -13.17 5.46
CA ILE A 75 -1.63 -13.02 5.68
C ILE A 75 -2.32 -14.38 5.59
N GLN A 76 -2.00 -15.20 4.58
CA GLN A 76 -2.55 -16.55 4.45
C GLN A 76 -2.26 -17.43 5.67
N LYS A 77 -1.05 -17.30 6.26
CA LYS A 77 -0.65 -17.96 7.51
C LYS A 77 -1.14 -17.26 8.79
N ARG A 78 -1.88 -16.15 8.67
CA ARG A 78 -2.36 -15.29 9.78
C ARG A 78 -1.23 -14.66 10.64
N ILE A 79 -0.07 -14.47 10.05
CA ILE A 79 1.11 -13.85 10.67
C ILE A 79 1.13 -12.36 10.31
N PHE A 80 0.29 -11.55 10.96
CA PHE A 80 0.23 -10.10 10.75
C PHE A 80 1.52 -9.38 11.18
N LEU A 81 1.68 -8.10 10.80
CA LEU A 81 2.84 -7.30 11.20
C LEU A 81 2.91 -7.17 12.73
N ALA A 82 4.09 -7.44 13.28
CA ALA A 82 4.38 -7.26 14.69
C ALA A 82 4.37 -5.76 15.06
N PRO A 83 4.21 -5.40 16.35
CA PRO A 83 4.17 -4.00 16.77
C PRO A 83 5.38 -3.17 16.32
N HIS A 84 6.59 -3.73 16.37
CA HIS A 84 7.80 -3.05 15.92
C HIS A 84 7.83 -2.86 14.38
N GLU A 85 7.34 -3.83 13.60
CA GLU A 85 7.21 -3.71 12.15
C GLU A 85 6.17 -2.63 11.77
N ILE A 86 5.11 -2.48 12.57
CA ILE A 86 4.15 -1.40 12.41
C ILE A 86 4.83 -0.05 12.69
N ASP A 87 5.60 0.05 13.76
CA ASP A 87 6.33 1.29 14.08
C ASP A 87 7.33 1.65 12.96
N ASP A 88 8.09 0.67 12.45
CA ASP A 88 8.98 0.84 11.31
C ASP A 88 8.22 1.30 10.05
N LEU A 89 7.04 0.71 9.77
CA LEU A 89 6.21 1.11 8.65
C LEU A 89 5.74 2.56 8.80
N ILE A 90 5.26 2.95 9.99
CA ILE A 90 4.78 4.30 10.26
C ILE A 90 5.92 5.31 10.14
N GLU A 91 7.12 4.99 10.60
CA GLU A 91 8.31 5.79 10.36
C GLU A 91 8.58 5.91 8.86
N PHE A 92 8.59 4.80 8.13
CA PHE A 92 8.81 4.75 6.68
C PHE A 92 7.82 5.61 5.88
N THR A 93 6.55 5.70 6.32
CA THR A 93 5.56 6.59 5.69
C THR A 93 5.88 8.08 5.83
N SER A 94 6.75 8.44 6.78
CA SER A 94 7.16 9.82 7.06
C SER A 94 8.14 10.34 6.03
N PHE A 95 8.84 9.48 5.29
CA PHE A 95 9.90 9.91 4.40
C PHE A 95 9.38 10.36 3.02
N ASN A 96 9.97 11.43 2.50
CA ASN A 96 9.89 11.80 1.10
C ASN A 96 11.06 11.17 0.35
N PHE A 97 10.73 10.32 -0.62
CA PHE A 97 11.70 9.72 -1.52
C PHE A 97 11.74 10.54 -2.81
N LYS A 98 12.95 10.89 -3.28
CA LYS A 98 13.12 11.56 -4.56
C LYS A 98 12.79 10.58 -5.70
N SER A 99 11.93 10.99 -6.63
CA SER A 99 11.72 10.25 -7.87
C SER A 99 12.96 10.37 -8.75
N GLY A 100 13.60 9.25 -9.11
CA GLY A 100 14.63 9.22 -10.15
C GLY A 100 16.02 8.73 -9.73
N VAL A 101 16.25 8.40 -8.47
CA VAL A 101 17.51 7.76 -8.04
C VAL A 101 17.18 6.41 -7.44
N ASP A 102 17.86 5.35 -7.88
CA ASP A 102 17.65 3.95 -7.42
C ASP A 102 17.88 3.72 -5.92
N SER A 103 18.24 4.76 -5.20
CA SER A 103 18.40 4.81 -3.76
C SER A 103 17.23 5.60 -3.14
N ASP A 104 16.50 4.91 -2.25
CA ASP A 104 15.51 5.46 -1.32
C ASP A 104 16.19 6.40 -0.30
N PHE A 105 16.94 7.41 -0.74
CA PHE A 105 17.45 8.42 0.17
C PHE A 105 16.27 9.26 0.66
N CYS A 106 16.06 9.25 1.97
CA CYS A 106 15.15 10.18 2.62
C CYS A 106 15.64 11.60 2.39
N VAL A 107 14.82 12.40 1.70
CA VAL A 107 15.14 13.80 1.42
C VAL A 107 14.62 14.71 2.54
N SER A 108 13.48 14.35 3.12
CA SER A 108 12.82 15.10 4.19
C SER A 108 11.65 14.30 4.75
N ASN A 109 11.11 14.77 5.88
CA ASN A 109 9.84 14.27 6.38
C ASN A 109 8.66 14.95 5.69
N VAL A 110 7.58 14.19 5.45
CA VAL A 110 6.31 14.72 4.96
C VAL A 110 5.58 15.51 6.04
N LYS A 111 4.72 16.43 5.58
CA LYS A 111 3.77 17.13 6.45
C LYS A 111 2.75 16.16 7.05
N LYS A 112 2.19 16.51 8.23
CA LYS A 112 1.19 15.70 8.94
C LYS A 112 0.00 15.24 8.07
N PRO A 113 -0.63 16.09 7.22
CA PRO A 113 -1.76 15.66 6.40
C PRO A 113 -1.39 14.56 5.39
N THR A 114 -0.21 14.68 4.78
CA THR A 114 0.32 13.67 3.85
C THR A 114 0.59 12.36 4.58
N LYS A 115 1.20 12.40 5.77
CA LYS A 115 1.41 11.20 6.59
C LYS A 115 0.08 10.54 6.97
N TYR A 116 -0.90 11.33 7.42
CA TYR A 116 -2.25 10.84 7.73
C TYR A 116 -2.89 10.13 6.53
N PHE A 117 -2.81 10.73 5.35
CA PHE A 117 -3.34 10.16 4.11
C PHE A 117 -2.67 8.84 3.75
N ARG A 118 -1.33 8.79 3.80
CA ARG A 118 -0.55 7.56 3.52
C ARG A 118 -0.94 6.42 4.45
N ILE A 119 -0.95 6.68 5.77
CA ILE A 119 -1.33 5.67 6.78
C ILE A 119 -2.76 5.19 6.56
N THR A 120 -3.69 6.11 6.26
CA THR A 120 -5.09 5.74 6.00
C THR A 120 -5.23 4.87 4.76
N THR A 121 -4.55 5.23 3.67
CA THR A 121 -4.56 4.46 2.43
C THR A 121 -3.98 3.06 2.64
N ILE A 122 -2.84 2.97 3.33
CA ILE A 122 -2.17 1.71 3.64
C ILE A 122 -3.05 0.82 4.51
N ALA A 123 -3.67 1.37 5.55
CA ALA A 123 -4.57 0.62 6.42
C ALA A 123 -5.79 0.09 5.64
N ASN A 124 -6.39 0.90 4.77
CA ASN A 124 -7.54 0.48 3.95
C ASN A 124 -7.14 -0.61 2.94
N TYR A 125 -5.97 -0.48 2.31
CA TYR A 125 -5.43 -1.49 1.41
C TYR A 125 -5.18 -2.82 2.11
N LEU A 126 -4.49 -2.80 3.26
CA LEU A 126 -4.19 -4.01 4.03
C LEU A 126 -5.46 -4.68 4.56
N GLU A 127 -6.46 -3.90 4.97
CA GLU A 127 -7.75 -4.41 5.39
C GLU A 127 -8.44 -5.16 4.24
N TRP A 128 -8.45 -4.57 3.03
CA TRP A 128 -8.98 -5.20 1.84
C TRP A 128 -8.20 -6.46 1.45
N LEU A 129 -6.87 -6.41 1.49
CA LEU A 129 -6.01 -7.54 1.14
C LEU A 129 -6.25 -8.73 2.08
N CYS A 130 -6.36 -8.48 3.38
CA CYS A 130 -6.72 -9.51 4.36
C CYS A 130 -8.08 -10.14 4.05
N LYS A 131 -9.10 -9.32 3.75
CA LYS A 131 -10.46 -9.81 3.43
C LYS A 131 -10.47 -10.69 2.17
N ILE A 132 -9.70 -10.35 1.14
CA ILE A 132 -9.60 -11.16 -0.07
C ILE A 132 -8.86 -12.47 0.20
N LEU A 133 -7.68 -12.40 0.80
CA LEU A 133 -6.82 -13.58 1.01
C LEU A 133 -7.41 -14.58 2.02
N LEU A 134 -8.21 -14.09 2.97
CA LEU A 134 -8.84 -14.92 4.01
C LEU A 134 -10.32 -15.19 3.75
N SER A 135 -10.86 -14.80 2.58
CA SER A 135 -12.28 -14.91 2.22
C SER A 135 -12.85 -16.33 2.33
N HIS A 136 -12.06 -17.36 2.04
CA HIS A 136 -12.48 -18.76 2.16
C HIS A 136 -12.50 -19.28 3.60
N THR A 137 -11.89 -18.55 4.53
CA THR A 137 -11.71 -18.96 5.93
C THR A 137 -12.55 -18.12 6.90
N CYS A 138 -13.60 -17.44 6.40
CA CYS A 138 -14.45 -16.45 7.09
C CYS A 138 -15.13 -16.97 8.38
N GLN A 139 -14.34 -17.22 9.41
CA GLN A 139 -14.76 -17.43 10.77
C GLN A 139 -14.83 -16.06 11.46
N LYS A 140 -15.74 -15.92 12.43
CA LYS A 140 -15.92 -14.66 13.18
C LYS A 140 -14.61 -14.18 13.84
N ASP A 141 -13.75 -15.11 14.22
CA ASP A 141 -12.47 -14.78 14.88
C ASP A 141 -11.44 -14.18 13.92
N THR A 142 -11.42 -14.62 12.65
CA THR A 142 -10.57 -14.03 11.61
C THR A 142 -10.91 -12.56 11.37
N ILE A 143 -12.20 -12.21 11.38
CA ILE A 143 -12.62 -10.81 11.22
C ILE A 143 -12.12 -9.97 12.40
N LYS A 144 -12.18 -10.49 13.64
CA LYS A 144 -11.66 -9.80 14.83
C LYS A 144 -10.15 -9.60 14.73
N GLU A 145 -9.39 -10.62 14.33
CA GLU A 145 -7.94 -10.53 14.14
C GLU A 145 -7.55 -9.43 13.15
N ILE A 146 -8.22 -9.39 11.99
CA ILE A 146 -8.02 -8.34 10.98
C ILE A 146 -8.32 -6.96 11.58
N LEU A 147 -9.45 -6.80 12.29
CA LEU A 147 -9.80 -5.52 12.91
C LEU A 147 -8.76 -5.06 13.93
N VAL A 148 -8.25 -5.97 14.77
CA VAL A 148 -7.17 -5.67 15.74
C VAL A 148 -5.91 -5.21 15.00
N PHE A 149 -5.48 -5.96 13.98
CA PHE A 149 -4.31 -5.62 13.17
C PHE A 149 -4.44 -4.22 12.54
N ILE A 150 -5.56 -3.95 11.88
CA ILE A 150 -5.79 -2.67 11.19
C ILE A 150 -5.94 -1.52 12.19
N ASN A 151 -6.55 -1.75 13.35
CA ASN A 151 -6.64 -0.74 14.41
C ASN A 151 -5.26 -0.40 14.99
N ASN A 152 -4.34 -1.36 15.11
CA ASN A 152 -2.97 -1.08 15.55
C ASN A 152 -2.25 -0.12 14.61
N ILE A 153 -2.47 -0.22 13.30
CA ILE A 153 -1.95 0.74 12.31
C ILE A 153 -2.67 2.09 12.43
N LYS A 154 -4.01 2.09 12.46
CA LYS A 154 -4.83 3.32 12.50
C LYS A 154 -4.59 4.17 13.77
N ARG A 155 -4.23 3.55 14.90
CA ARG A 155 -3.89 4.24 16.15
C ARG A 155 -2.62 5.10 16.07
N LYS A 156 -1.73 4.83 15.11
CA LYS A 156 -0.47 5.53 14.91
C LYS A 156 -0.59 6.76 13.98
N LYS A 157 -1.81 7.08 13.54
CA LYS A 157 -2.06 8.29 12.72
C LYS A 157 -1.70 9.56 13.51
N PRO A 158 -1.07 10.56 12.87
CA PRO A 158 -0.82 11.84 13.52
C PRO A 158 -2.14 12.54 13.84
N ARG A 159 -2.21 13.17 15.02
CA ARG A 159 -3.28 14.10 15.41
C ARG A 159 -3.03 15.49 14.85
#